data_AF-A0A2N1KYB2-F1
#
_entry.id   AF-A0A2N1KYB2-F1
#
_cell.length_a   1.000
_cell.length_b   1.000
_cell.length_c   1.000
_cell.angle_alpha   90.00
_cell.angle_beta   90.00
_cell.angle_gamma   90.00
#
_symmetry.space_group_name_H-M   'P 1'
#
loop_
_entity.id
_entity.type
_entity.pdbx_description
1 polymer ?
#
loop_
_entity_poly.entity_id
_entity_poly.type
_entity_poly.pdbx_seq_one_letter_code
_entity_poly.pdbx_strand_id
1 'polypeptide(L)'
;MAPEHIQNRIIPFFTYGRHQNISPCYVTQKYHHVPMIIHKNISFLVIYNAGSNFQDISKIIGRYTDDVKDASMVINNYLQRGEFIVFDFSRPEDDLLAIRLKFDTPLNLQKEMEARQKRKEKNA
;
A
#
# COMPACT_ATOMS: atom_id res chain seq x y z
N MET A 1 18.56 3.29 8.26
CA MET A 1 17.56 2.68 9.17
C MET A 1 17.82 3.18 10.59
N ALA A 2 16.81 3.16 11.48
CA ALA A 2 17.05 3.47 12.89
C ALA A 2 18.01 2.44 13.51
N PRO A 3 18.80 2.80 14.55
CA PRO A 3 19.66 1.85 15.25
C PRO A 3 18.89 0.65 15.79
N GLU A 4 19.55 -0.51 15.86
CA GLU A 4 18.92 -1.79 16.27
C GLU A 4 18.24 -1.70 17.63
N HIS A 5 18.88 -1.06 18.62
CA HIS A 5 18.30 -0.88 19.95
C HIS A 5 16.98 -0.08 19.93
N ILE A 6 16.79 0.82 18.97
CA ILE A 6 15.52 1.54 18.78
C ILE A 6 14.49 0.63 18.13
N GLN A 7 14.88 -0.13 17.10
CA GLN A 7 13.97 -1.08 16.44
C GLN A 7 13.45 -2.12 17.43
N ASN A 8 14.31 -2.68 18.28
CA ASN A 8 13.96 -3.66 19.31
C ASN A 8 12.97 -3.11 20.35
N ARG A 9 12.92 -1.78 20.56
CA ARG A 9 11.91 -1.15 21.42
C ARG A 9 10.57 -0.90 20.71
N ILE A 10 10.58 -0.73 19.39
CA ILE A 10 9.38 -0.39 18.60
C ILE A 10 8.62 -1.63 18.11
N ILE A 11 9.35 -2.62 17.58
CA ILE A 11 8.80 -3.90 17.07
C ILE A 11 7.75 -4.52 18.00
N PRO A 12 7.96 -4.57 19.33
CA PRO A 12 7.04 -5.26 20.22
C PRO A 12 5.62 -4.63 20.25
N PHE A 13 5.49 -3.33 20.01
CA PHE A 13 4.18 -2.70 19.87
C PHE A 13 3.41 -3.19 18.64
N PHE A 14 4.11 -3.53 17.55
CA PHE A 14 3.49 -4.06 16.33
C PHE A 14 3.13 -5.54 16.45
N THR A 15 3.84 -6.31 17.28
CA THR A 15 3.59 -7.76 17.43
C THR A 15 2.57 -8.09 18.51
N TYR A 16 2.63 -7.44 19.68
CA TYR A 16 1.74 -7.74 20.81
C TYR A 16 1.00 -6.53 21.38
N GLY A 17 1.17 -5.33 20.81
CA GLY A 17 0.53 -4.11 21.30
C GLY A 17 -0.99 -4.22 21.39
N ARG A 18 -1.64 -4.96 20.48
CA ARG A 18 -3.09 -5.17 20.49
C ARG A 18 -3.59 -5.86 21.77
N HIS A 19 -2.81 -6.78 22.34
CA HIS A 19 -3.12 -7.42 23.62
C HIS A 19 -3.03 -6.47 24.81
N GLN A 20 -2.41 -5.30 24.61
CA GLN A 20 -2.22 -4.25 25.61
C GLN A 20 -3.03 -2.98 25.27
N ASN A 21 -4.01 -3.08 24.37
CA ASN A 21 -4.80 -1.94 23.87
C ASN A 21 -3.95 -0.80 23.26
N ILE A 22 -2.80 -1.15 22.65
CA ILE A 22 -1.91 -0.22 21.96
C ILE A 22 -2.04 -0.44 20.45
N SER A 23 -2.36 0.63 19.73
CA SER A 23 -2.43 0.65 18.26
C SER A 23 -1.28 1.50 17.70
N PRO A 24 -0.17 0.90 17.26
CA PRO A 24 0.98 1.66 16.80
C PRO A 24 0.80 2.17 15.36
N CYS A 25 1.37 3.35 15.09
CA CYS A 25 1.49 3.92 13.74
C CYS A 25 2.98 4.09 13.40
N TYR A 26 3.39 3.62 12.21
CA TYR A 26 4.76 3.77 11.71
C TYR A 26 4.77 4.69 10.49
N VAL A 27 5.54 5.78 10.56
CA VAL A 27 5.67 6.73 9.46
C VAL A 27 7.10 6.72 8.94
N THR A 28 7.26 6.56 7.63
CA THR A 28 8.57 6.55 6.95
C THR A 28 8.46 7.14 5.55
N GLN A 29 9.58 7.66 5.05
CA GLN A 29 9.71 8.06 3.65
C GLN A 29 10.04 6.89 2.72
N LYS A 30 10.60 5.79 3.26
CA LYS A 30 11.10 4.66 2.47
C LYS A 30 10.50 3.36 2.99
N TYR A 31 9.67 2.75 2.16
CA TYR A 31 9.01 1.47 2.48
C TYR A 31 10.00 0.35 2.80
N HIS A 32 11.11 0.25 2.03
CA HIS A 32 12.15 -0.76 2.23
C HIS A 32 12.99 -0.59 3.51
N HIS A 33 12.91 0.58 4.17
CA HIS A 33 13.57 0.80 5.46
C HIS A 33 12.73 0.35 6.66
N VAL A 34 11.48 -0.06 6.43
CA VAL A 34 10.63 -0.60 7.48
C VAL A 34 11.03 -2.06 7.73
N PRO A 35 11.28 -2.46 8.98
CA PRO A 35 11.54 -3.85 9.33
C PRO A 35 10.42 -4.78 8.84
N MET A 36 10.80 -5.93 8.25
CA MET A 36 9.85 -6.91 7.70
C MET A 36 8.79 -7.38 8.72
N ILE A 37 9.16 -7.44 9.99
CA ILE A 37 8.22 -7.81 11.06
C ILE A 37 7.06 -6.81 11.20
N ILE A 38 7.30 -5.52 10.95
CA ILE A 38 6.23 -4.51 10.96
C ILE A 38 5.31 -4.74 9.75
N HIS A 39 5.87 -4.94 8.55
CA HIS A 39 5.08 -5.23 7.34
C HIS A 39 4.13 -6.42 7.49
N LYS A 40 4.53 -7.45 8.25
CA LYS A 40 3.71 -8.63 8.49
C LYS A 40 2.60 -8.44 9.53
N ASN A 41 2.67 -7.41 10.38
CA ASN A 41 1.75 -7.23 11.51
C ASN A 41 0.89 -5.96 11.43
N ILE A 42 1.09 -5.12 10.41
CA ILE A 42 0.22 -3.96 10.15
C ILE A 42 -1.13 -4.39 9.58
N SER A 43 -2.20 -3.70 10.00
CA SER A 43 -3.53 -3.86 9.38
C SER A 43 -3.72 -2.95 8.17
N PHE A 44 -3.06 -1.80 8.13
CA PHE A 44 -3.23 -0.81 7.10
C PHE A 44 -1.88 -0.32 6.60
N LEU A 45 -1.78 -0.12 5.29
CA LEU A 45 -0.67 0.56 4.65
C LEU A 45 -1.20 1.76 3.88
N VAL A 46 -0.70 2.95 4.22
CA VAL A 46 -1.04 4.19 3.52
C VAL A 46 0.18 4.66 2.74
N ILE A 47 0.03 4.80 1.41
CA ILE A 47 1.10 5.21 0.52
C ILE A 47 0.81 6.60 -0.02
N TYR A 48 1.75 7.52 0.21
CA TYR A 48 1.79 8.85 -0.38
C TYR A 48 2.91 8.92 -1.42
N ASN A 49 2.73 9.76 -2.45
CA ASN A 49 3.73 10.20 -3.43
C ASN A 49 4.98 9.30 -3.49
N ALA A 50 4.86 8.16 -4.18
CA ALA A 50 5.91 7.16 -4.29
C ALA A 50 7.03 7.64 -5.23
N GLY A 51 7.82 8.61 -4.77
CA GLY A 51 8.91 9.23 -5.52
C GLY A 51 10.04 8.27 -5.97
N SER A 52 10.05 6.99 -5.56
CA SER A 52 10.99 6.00 -6.09
C SER A 52 10.76 4.58 -5.55
N ASN A 53 10.88 3.63 -6.49
CA ASN A 53 10.96 2.16 -6.41
C ASN A 53 9.65 1.35 -6.50
N PHE A 54 9.24 1.15 -7.75
CA PHE A 54 8.15 0.30 -8.24
C PHE A 54 8.15 -1.13 -7.64
N GLN A 55 9.32 -1.72 -7.40
CA GLN A 55 9.45 -3.15 -7.09
C GLN A 55 8.76 -3.59 -5.78
N ASP A 56 8.71 -2.73 -4.77
CA ASP A 56 8.08 -3.10 -3.49
C ASP A 56 6.56 -2.91 -3.54
N ILE A 57 6.09 -1.89 -4.25
CA ILE A 57 4.66 -1.69 -4.50
C ILE A 57 4.13 -2.82 -5.39
N SER A 58 4.92 -3.30 -6.36
CA SER A 58 4.57 -4.47 -7.17
C SER A 58 4.26 -5.71 -6.34
N LYS A 59 4.99 -5.95 -5.24
CA LYS A 59 4.73 -7.11 -4.35
C LYS A 59 3.42 -6.98 -3.59
N ILE A 60 3.03 -5.75 -3.24
CA ILE A 60 1.74 -5.49 -2.58
C ILE A 60 0.62 -5.64 -3.60
N ILE A 61 0.75 -5.00 -4.77
CA ILE A 61 -0.23 -5.02 -5.86
C ILE A 61 -0.44 -6.45 -6.38
N GLY A 62 0.61 -7.26 -6.46
CA GLY A 62 0.54 -8.65 -6.93
C GLY A 62 -0.35 -9.57 -6.10
N ARG A 63 -0.80 -9.13 -4.91
CA ARG A 63 -1.84 -9.84 -4.13
C ARG A 63 -3.25 -9.62 -4.68
N TYR A 64 -3.46 -8.54 -5.42
CA TYR A 64 -4.78 -8.10 -5.85
C TYR A 64 -5.01 -8.26 -7.35
N THR A 65 -3.94 -8.45 -8.13
CA THR A 65 -4.03 -8.60 -9.60
C THR A 65 -2.75 -9.18 -10.19
N ASP A 66 -2.92 -9.99 -11.23
CA ASP A 66 -1.82 -10.56 -12.03
C ASP A 66 -1.17 -9.51 -12.95
N ASP A 67 -1.93 -8.50 -13.41
CA ASP A 67 -1.39 -7.40 -14.23
C ASP A 67 -0.85 -6.29 -13.33
N VAL A 68 0.20 -6.67 -12.59
CA VAL A 68 0.92 -5.80 -11.66
C VAL A 68 1.43 -4.55 -12.35
N LYS A 69 1.80 -4.64 -13.63
CA LYS A 69 2.38 -3.52 -14.37
C LYS A 69 1.36 -2.42 -14.60
N ASP A 70 0.19 -2.73 -15.18
CA ASP A 70 -0.79 -1.69 -15.46
C ASP A 70 -1.45 -1.16 -14.16
N ALA A 71 -1.70 -2.05 -13.20
CA ALA A 71 -2.18 -1.65 -11.86
C ALA A 71 -1.21 -0.70 -11.15
N SER A 72 0.09 -0.95 -11.23
CA SER A 72 1.11 -0.04 -10.67
C SER A 72 1.10 1.32 -11.37
N MET A 73 0.85 1.36 -12.68
CA MET A 73 0.71 2.63 -13.40
C MET A 73 -0.55 3.40 -12.99
N VAL A 74 -1.66 2.69 -12.74
CA VAL A 74 -2.90 3.29 -12.21
C VAL A 74 -2.64 3.92 -10.84
N ILE A 75 -2.08 3.15 -9.90
CA ILE A 75 -1.76 3.64 -8.56
C ILE A 75 -0.79 4.83 -8.62
N ASN A 76 0.27 4.73 -9.40
CA ASN A 76 1.26 5.80 -9.53
C ASN A 76 0.65 7.10 -10.09
N ASN A 77 -0.30 7.02 -11.02
CA ASN A 77 -1.02 8.20 -11.51
C ASN A 77 -1.77 8.95 -10.40
N TYR A 78 -2.41 8.22 -9.46
CA TYR A 78 -3.07 8.83 -8.31
C TYR A 78 -2.05 9.46 -7.37
N LEU A 79 -0.98 8.74 -7.04
CA LEU A 79 0.09 9.24 -6.15
C LEU A 79 0.76 10.51 -6.69
N GLN A 80 0.99 10.59 -8.01
CA GLN A 80 1.56 11.78 -8.67
C GLN A 80 0.64 13.01 -8.63
N ARG A 81 -0.68 12.80 -8.48
CA ARG A 81 -1.66 13.88 -8.33
C ARG A 81 -1.79 14.38 -6.89
N GLY A 82 -0.94 13.88 -5.99
CA GLY A 82 -1.01 14.22 -4.56
C GLY A 82 -2.05 13.40 -3.78
N GLU A 83 -2.65 12.39 -4.41
CA GLU A 83 -3.56 11.47 -3.73
C GLU A 83 -2.77 10.40 -2.95
N PHE A 84 -3.46 9.68 -2.06
CA PHE A 84 -2.90 8.55 -1.33
C PHE A 84 -3.78 7.31 -1.47
N ILE A 85 -3.12 6.15 -1.44
CA ILE A 85 -3.77 4.85 -1.53
C ILE A 85 -3.68 4.16 -0.17
N VAL A 86 -4.79 3.56 0.26
CA VAL A 86 -4.87 2.75 1.48
C VAL A 86 -5.06 1.30 1.08
N PHE A 87 -4.16 0.43 1.54
CA PHE A 87 -4.34 -1.01 1.54
C PHE A 87 -4.81 -1.45 2.92
N ASP A 88 -5.93 -2.17 2.96
CA ASP A 88 -6.50 -2.77 4.16
C ASP A 88 -6.22 -4.27 4.15
N PHE A 89 -5.21 -4.69 4.93
CA PHE A 89 -4.83 -6.09 5.06
C PHE A 89 -5.71 -6.88 6.04
N SER A 90 -6.68 -6.22 6.70
CA SER A 90 -7.66 -6.92 7.53
C SER A 90 -8.82 -7.49 6.73
N ARG A 91 -8.94 -7.10 5.47
CA ARG A 91 -9.98 -7.55 4.54
C ARG A 91 -9.45 -8.63 3.59
N PRO A 92 -10.33 -9.51 3.09
CA PRO A 92 -10.01 -10.39 1.97
C PRO A 92 -9.51 -9.60 0.75
N GLU A 93 -8.64 -10.22 -0.06
CA GLU A 93 -8.03 -9.57 -1.24
C GLU A 93 -9.06 -9.20 -2.32
N ASP A 94 -10.19 -9.90 -2.36
CA ASP A 94 -11.32 -9.66 -3.27
C ASP A 94 -12.34 -8.63 -2.75
N ASP A 95 -12.19 -8.13 -1.52
CA ASP A 95 -13.06 -7.07 -0.97
C ASP A 95 -12.79 -5.73 -1.69
N LEU A 96 -13.86 -5.07 -2.15
CA LEU A 96 -13.80 -3.77 -2.82
C LEU A 96 -13.15 -2.66 -1.97
N LEU A 97 -13.17 -2.79 -0.65
CA LEU A 97 -12.56 -1.88 0.31
C LEU A 97 -11.14 -2.28 0.73
N ALA A 98 -10.61 -3.40 0.20
CA ALA A 98 -9.24 -3.82 0.46
C ALA A 98 -8.20 -2.84 -0.12
N ILE A 99 -8.56 -2.16 -1.22
CA ILE A 99 -7.79 -1.04 -1.78
C ILE A 99 -8.70 0.18 -1.90
N ARG A 100 -8.25 1.30 -1.33
CA ARG A 100 -9.01 2.55 -1.33
C ARG A 100 -8.16 3.69 -1.85
N LEU A 101 -8.78 4.55 -2.66
CA LEU A 101 -8.31 5.90 -2.91
C LEU A 101 -8.75 6.74 -1.71
N LYS A 102 -7.80 7.35 -0.99
CA LYS A 102 -8.07 7.99 0.31
C LYS A 102 -8.64 6.97 1.31
N PHE A 103 -9.39 7.44 2.31
CA PHE A 103 -9.95 6.58 3.36
C PHE A 103 -11.24 5.88 2.97
N ASP A 104 -12.08 6.48 2.12
CA ASP A 104 -13.48 6.04 1.99
C ASP A 104 -13.88 5.62 0.58
N THR A 105 -13.03 5.86 -0.43
CA THR A 105 -13.38 5.57 -1.83
C THR A 105 -12.74 4.25 -2.27
N PRO A 106 -13.53 3.21 -2.58
CA PRO A 106 -13.02 1.98 -3.19
C PRO A 106 -12.20 2.28 -4.45
N LEU A 107 -11.02 1.68 -4.59
CA LEU A 107 -10.23 1.73 -5.82
C LEU A 107 -10.32 0.39 -6.54
N ASN A 108 -11.23 0.30 -7.51
CA ASN A 108 -11.33 -0.88 -8.36
C ASN A 108 -10.24 -0.83 -9.45
N LEU A 109 -9.14 -1.54 -9.21
CA LEU A 109 -7.98 -1.56 -10.13
C LEU A 109 -8.36 -2.07 -11.52
N GLN A 110 -9.16 -3.14 -11.62
CA GLN A 110 -9.56 -3.70 -12.91
C GLN A 110 -10.30 -2.66 -13.77
N LYS A 111 -11.29 -1.98 -13.19
CA LYS A 111 -12.07 -0.94 -13.89
C LYS A 111 -11.18 0.23 -14.34
N GLU A 112 -10.23 0.63 -13.51
CA GLU A 112 -9.29 1.71 -13.84
C GLU A 112 -8.30 1.33 -14.95
N MET A 113 -7.83 0.08 -14.95
CA MET A 113 -6.96 -0.47 -15.99
C MET A 113 -7.71 -0.56 -17.33
N GLU A 114 -8.94 -1.07 -17.33
CA GLU A 114 -9.80 -1.09 -18.53
C GLU A 114 -10.06 0.33 -19.07
N ALA A 115 -10.33 1.30 -18.18
CA ALA A 115 -10.52 2.69 -18.55
C ALA A 115 -9.24 3.31 -19.14
N ARG A 116 -8.07 2.98 -18.59
CA ARG A 116 -6.75 3.40 -19.10
C ARG A 116 -6.50 2.82 -20.48
N GLN A 117 -6.81 1.55 -20.72
CA GLN A 117 -6.62 0.89 -22.01
C GLN A 117 -7.51 1.49 -23.10
N LYS A 118 -8.80 1.69 -22.82
CA LYS A 118 -9.74 2.37 -23.74
C LYS A 118 -9.28 3.78 -24.13
N ARG A 119 -8.67 4.53 -23.20
CA ARG A 119 -8.10 5.85 -23.49
C ARG A 119 -6.88 5.78 -24.41
N LYS A 120 -6.05 4.74 -24.29
CA LYS A 120 -4.91 4.54 -25.20
C LYS A 120 -5.39 4.22 -26.62
N GLU A 121 -6.36 3.33 -26.75
CA GLU A 121 -6.94 2.94 -28.05
C GLU A 121 -7.62 4.09 -28.79
N LYS A 122 -8.30 4.98 -28.06
CA LYS A 122 -8.92 6.19 -28.64
C LYS A 122 -7.89 7.22 -29.14
N ASN A 123 -6.69 7.21 -28.57
CA ASN A 123 -5.64 8.19 -28.85
C ASN A 123 -4.55 7.65 -29.81
N ALA A 124 -4.71 6.41 -30.30
CA ALA A 124 -3.84 5.77 -31.28
C ALA A 124 -4.40 5.95 -32.69
#